data_AF-A0A944A8R8-F1
#
_entry.id   AF-A0A944A8R8-F1
#
_cell.length_a   1.000
_cell.length_b   1.000
_cell.length_c   1.000
_cell.angle_alpha   90.00
_cell.angle_beta   90.00
_cell.angle_gamma   90.00
#
_symmetry.space_group_name_H-M   'P 1'
#
loop_
_entity.id
_entity.type
_entity.pdbx_description
1 polymer ?
#
loop_
_entity_poly.entity_id
_entity_poly.type
_entity_poly.pdbx_seq_one_letter_code
_entity_poly.pdbx_strand_id
1 'polypeptide(L)'
;MPSPFYIERMSFQRSAGKGLYMELPKGSETDIATYAYIVDCDFSNNTLFGTDKPNTGLGLYLYPGYASCVISNCTFQGNVSAATGTKYGYGAYVDGGSYANKGRVFFESCSFITNGCPDAEETMQTSFQSCCL
;
A
#
# COMPACT_ATOMS: atom_id res chain seq x y z
N MET A 1 -3.84 -17.87 -20.33
CA MET A 1 -3.75 -16.54 -19.69
C MET A 1 -3.27 -16.75 -18.27
N PRO A 2 -2.36 -15.91 -17.74
CA PRO A 2 -1.99 -16.00 -16.33
C PRO A 2 -3.23 -15.77 -15.45
N SER A 3 -3.36 -16.57 -14.39
CA SER A 3 -4.44 -16.41 -13.42
C SER A 3 -4.22 -15.12 -12.62
N PRO A 4 -5.30 -14.39 -12.26
CA PRO A 4 -5.16 -13.24 -11.39
C PRO A 4 -4.72 -13.70 -10.00
N PHE A 5 -3.98 -12.82 -9.33
CA PHE A 5 -3.58 -13.01 -7.94
C PHE A 5 -4.64 -12.42 -7.01
N TYR A 6 -5.02 -13.16 -5.96
CA TYR A 6 -6.04 -12.74 -5.01
C TYR A 6 -5.54 -12.83 -3.58
N ILE A 7 -5.82 -11.78 -2.80
CA ILE A 7 -5.81 -11.81 -1.33
C ILE A 7 -7.19 -11.34 -0.90
N GLU A 8 -7.92 -12.20 -0.20
CA GLU A 8 -9.29 -11.90 0.21
C GLU A 8 -9.54 -12.26 1.67
N ARG A 9 -10.32 -11.42 2.36
CA ARG A 9 -10.85 -11.71 3.71
C ARG A 9 -9.75 -12.00 4.74
N MET A 10 -8.61 -11.31 4.62
CA MET A 10 -7.47 -11.44 5.52
C MET A 10 -7.41 -10.25 6.49
N SER A 11 -6.90 -10.49 7.70
CA SER A 11 -6.59 -9.42 8.66
C SER A 11 -5.09 -9.35 8.91
N PHE A 12 -4.53 -8.15 8.80
CA PHE A 12 -3.14 -7.81 9.01
C PHE A 12 -3.05 -6.85 10.19
N GLN A 13 -2.77 -7.41 11.36
CA GLN A 13 -2.66 -6.69 12.62
C GLN A 13 -1.31 -6.96 13.26
N ARG A 14 -0.35 -6.06 13.04
CA ARG A 14 1.00 -6.18 13.59
C ARG A 14 1.35 -4.95 14.41
N SER A 15 1.08 -5.04 15.71
CA SER A 15 1.35 -4.00 16.71
C SER A 15 2.81 -3.53 16.78
N ALA A 16 3.74 -4.21 16.10
CA ALA A 16 5.13 -3.82 15.89
C ALA A 16 5.66 -4.31 14.54
N GLY A 17 4.94 -4.04 13.45
CA GLY A 17 5.39 -4.38 12.11
C GLY A 17 4.51 -3.83 11.00
N LYS A 18 4.97 -4.03 9.76
CA LYS A 18 4.21 -3.72 8.55
C LYS A 18 3.12 -4.78 8.35
N GLY A 19 1.96 -4.37 7.85
CA GLY A 19 0.89 -5.25 7.45
C GLY A 19 1.30 -6.12 6.27
N LEU A 20 0.93 -5.72 5.05
CA LEU A 20 1.24 -6.46 3.84
C LEU A 20 2.26 -5.72 2.96
N TYR A 21 3.37 -6.40 2.65
CA TYR A 21 4.25 -6.02 1.55
C TYR A 21 3.95 -6.89 0.34
N MET A 22 3.72 -6.27 -0.81
CA MET A 22 3.48 -6.95 -2.07
C MET A 22 4.29 -6.31 -3.18
N GLU A 23 5.16 -7.10 -3.80
CA GLU A 23 5.84 -6.75 -5.04
C GLU A 23 5.32 -7.66 -6.14
N LEU A 24 4.65 -7.07 -7.13
CA LEU A 24 4.11 -7.80 -8.26
C LEU A 24 5.17 -7.96 -9.36
N PRO A 25 5.00 -8.98 -10.24
CA PRO A 25 5.94 -9.21 -11.31
C PRO A 25 6.20 -7.94 -12.13
N LYS A 26 7.48 -7.65 -12.35
CA LYS A 26 7.93 -6.49 -13.12
C LYS A 26 7.62 -6.57 -14.61
N GLY A 27 6.95 -7.64 -15.06
CA GLY A 27 6.35 -7.82 -16.38
C GLY A 27 7.19 -7.31 -17.57
N SER A 28 6.50 -7.05 -18.66
CA SER A 28 6.97 -6.26 -19.80
C SER A 28 5.82 -5.31 -20.19
N GLU A 29 6.09 -4.22 -20.92
CA GLU A 29 5.03 -3.34 -21.44
C GLU A 29 3.95 -4.11 -22.23
N THR A 30 4.32 -5.27 -22.79
CA THR A 30 3.45 -6.15 -23.55
C THR A 30 2.67 -7.17 -22.70
N ASP A 31 3.03 -7.36 -21.43
CA ASP A 31 2.41 -8.31 -20.48
C ASP A 31 1.38 -7.63 -19.55
N ILE A 32 0.43 -6.91 -20.15
CA ILE A 32 -0.66 -6.18 -19.48
C ILE A 32 -1.69 -7.10 -18.76
N ALA A 33 -1.44 -8.41 -18.68
CA ALA A 33 -2.40 -9.42 -18.23
C ALA A 33 -2.31 -9.76 -16.74
N THR A 34 -1.37 -9.17 -15.99
CA THR A 34 -1.26 -9.47 -14.55
C THR A 34 -2.18 -8.54 -13.75
N TYR A 35 -3.22 -9.12 -13.16
CA TYR A 35 -4.13 -8.43 -12.25
C TYR A 35 -3.95 -8.96 -10.83
N ALA A 36 -3.90 -8.06 -9.86
CA ALA A 36 -3.94 -8.38 -8.45
C ALA A 36 -5.19 -7.78 -7.80
N TYR A 37 -5.87 -8.58 -6.98
CA TYR A 37 -7.06 -8.17 -6.25
C TYR A 37 -6.80 -8.33 -4.76
N ILE A 38 -7.04 -7.26 -4.01
CA ILE A 38 -7.01 -7.26 -2.55
C ILE A 38 -8.41 -6.88 -2.07
N VAL A 39 -9.17 -7.83 -1.56
CA VAL A 39 -10.61 -7.70 -1.36
C VAL A 39 -10.98 -8.01 0.08
N ASP A 40 -11.88 -7.23 0.69
CA ASP A 40 -12.41 -7.51 2.04
C ASP A 40 -11.32 -7.70 3.12
N CYS A 41 -10.18 -7.02 2.99
CA CYS A 41 -9.08 -7.15 3.95
C CYS A 41 -9.14 -6.06 5.03
N ASP A 42 -8.69 -6.42 6.23
CA ASP A 42 -8.48 -5.48 7.33
C ASP A 42 -6.98 -5.28 7.56
N PHE A 43 -6.53 -4.03 7.53
CA PHE A 43 -5.17 -3.61 7.84
C PHE A 43 -5.23 -2.67 9.03
N SER A 44 -5.07 -3.20 10.24
CA SER A 44 -5.30 -2.40 11.44
C SER A 44 -4.18 -2.45 12.47
N ASN A 45 -3.96 -1.32 13.13
CA ASN A 45 -2.98 -1.15 14.21
C ASN A 45 -1.55 -1.56 13.84
N ASN A 46 -1.17 -1.44 12.57
CA ASN A 46 0.20 -1.71 12.13
C ASN A 46 1.09 -0.52 12.51
N THR A 47 2.16 -0.79 13.27
CA THR A 47 3.03 0.25 13.82
C THR A 47 4.49 -0.03 13.49
N LEU A 48 5.21 1.01 13.02
CA LEU A 48 6.64 0.95 12.78
C LEU A 48 7.39 1.86 13.77
N PHE A 49 8.45 1.31 14.36
CA PHE A 49 9.36 2.00 15.26
C PHE A 49 10.79 2.00 14.68
N GLY A 50 11.58 3.05 14.93
CA GLY A 50 13.00 3.11 14.55
C GLY A 50 13.28 3.81 13.22
N THR A 51 14.47 3.61 12.65
CA THR A 51 14.95 4.26 11.41
C THR A 51 14.76 3.39 10.17
N ASP A 52 13.72 2.56 10.16
CA ASP A 52 13.56 1.55 9.12
C ASP A 52 13.25 2.17 7.75
N LYS A 53 13.72 1.46 6.71
CA LYS A 53 13.85 1.88 5.30
C LYS A 53 12.89 3.00 4.84
N PRO A 54 13.41 3.98 4.07
CA PRO A 54 12.59 5.02 3.46
C PRO A 54 11.47 4.43 2.61
N ASN A 55 10.29 5.05 2.68
CA ASN A 55 9.14 4.83 1.79
C ASN A 55 8.46 3.46 1.99
N THR A 56 7.62 3.35 3.01
CA THR A 56 6.84 2.13 3.25
C THR A 56 5.40 2.43 3.64
N GLY A 57 4.50 1.54 3.23
CA GLY A 57 3.11 1.49 3.66
C GLY A 57 2.96 0.64 4.91
N LEU A 58 2.29 1.14 5.94
CA LEU A 58 2.15 0.39 7.19
C LEU A 58 1.00 -0.62 7.17
N GLY A 59 -0.15 -0.28 6.59
CA GLY A 59 -1.19 -1.27 6.30
C GLY A 59 -0.84 -2.08 5.06
N LEU A 60 -0.75 -1.41 3.91
CA LEU A 60 -0.37 -2.01 2.62
C LEU A 60 0.82 -1.26 2.01
N TYR A 61 1.89 -1.97 1.67
CA TYR A 61 2.92 -1.49 0.77
C TYR A 61 2.89 -2.29 -0.54
N LEU A 62 2.53 -1.62 -1.63
CA LEU A 62 2.37 -2.23 -2.96
C LEU A 62 3.40 -1.66 -3.95
N TYR A 63 4.13 -2.55 -4.61
CA TYR A 63 4.97 -2.26 -5.77
C TYR A 63 4.36 -2.95 -7.00
N PRO A 64 3.53 -2.27 -7.82
CA PRO A 64 2.72 -2.93 -8.84
C PRO A 64 3.49 -3.25 -10.14
N GLY A 65 4.61 -2.58 -10.42
CA GLY A 65 5.30 -2.73 -11.70
C GLY A 65 4.39 -2.39 -12.89
N TYR A 66 4.14 -3.36 -13.78
CA TYR A 66 3.18 -3.25 -14.90
C TYR A 66 1.79 -3.83 -14.58
N ALA A 67 1.61 -4.43 -13.40
CA ALA A 67 0.35 -5.04 -13.03
C ALA A 67 -0.70 -3.98 -12.70
N SER A 68 -1.97 -4.29 -12.98
CA SER A 68 -3.09 -3.49 -12.47
C SER A 68 -3.63 -4.12 -11.19
N CYS A 69 -3.90 -3.28 -10.19
CA CYS A 69 -4.38 -3.72 -8.88
C CYS A 69 -5.72 -3.10 -8.57
N VAL A 70 -6.63 -3.90 -8.05
CA VAL A 70 -7.89 -3.42 -7.46
C VAL A 70 -7.86 -3.79 -5.98
N ILE A 71 -7.88 -2.77 -5.13
CA ILE A 71 -8.04 -2.90 -3.69
C ILE A 71 -9.47 -2.48 -3.38
N SER A 72 -10.31 -3.43 -3.00
CA SER A 72 -11.73 -3.19 -2.83
C SER A 72 -12.25 -3.61 -1.46
N ASN A 73 -13.13 -2.79 -0.89
CA ASN A 73 -13.84 -3.10 0.35
C ASN A 73 -12.89 -3.42 1.54
N CYS A 74 -11.72 -2.79 1.55
CA CYS A 74 -10.71 -2.97 2.58
C CYS A 74 -10.78 -1.86 3.63
N THR A 75 -10.40 -2.18 4.86
CA THR A 75 -10.28 -1.20 5.95
C THR A 75 -8.81 -1.01 6.30
N PHE A 76 -8.36 0.24 6.35
CA PHE A 76 -7.04 0.66 6.82
C PHE A 76 -7.23 1.52 8.07
N GLN A 77 -7.00 0.95 9.25
CA GLN A 77 -7.33 1.62 10.51
C GLN A 77 -6.17 1.69 11.51
N GLY A 78 -5.91 2.87 12.07
CA GLY A 78 -4.99 3.00 13.21
C GLY A 78 -3.54 2.63 12.88
N ASN A 79 -3.16 2.66 11.60
CA ASN A 79 -1.79 2.38 11.20
C ASN A 79 -0.93 3.65 11.40
N VAL A 80 0.17 3.55 12.14
CA VAL A 80 0.92 4.72 12.63
C VAL A 80 2.42 4.51 12.51
N SER A 81 3.12 5.51 11.97
CA SER A 81 4.59 5.51 11.95
C SER A 81 5.10 6.39 13.09
N ALA A 82 5.91 5.82 13.98
CA ALA A 82 6.69 6.57 14.97
C ALA A 82 8.15 6.76 14.52
N ALA A 83 8.47 6.40 13.28
CA ALA A 83 9.79 6.53 12.69
C ALA A 83 10.04 7.98 12.21
N THR A 84 11.24 8.50 12.46
CA THR A 84 11.63 9.88 12.14
C THR A 84 12.46 9.95 10.84
N GLY A 85 12.39 11.08 10.14
CA GLY A 85 13.28 11.39 9.01
C GLY A 85 12.96 10.69 7.69
N THR A 86 11.75 10.15 7.52
CA THR A 86 11.40 9.39 6.30
C THR A 86 9.92 9.53 5.90
N LYS A 87 9.64 9.39 4.60
CA LYS A 87 8.30 9.51 4.01
C LYS A 87 7.58 8.17 4.14
N TYR A 88 6.40 8.14 4.76
CA TYR A 88 5.66 6.91 5.02
C TYR A 88 4.21 7.03 4.56
N GLY A 89 3.62 5.96 4.00
CA GLY A 89 2.17 5.89 3.79
C GLY A 89 1.54 5.16 4.96
N TYR A 90 0.63 5.80 5.69
CA TYR A 90 0.14 5.24 6.96
C TYR A 90 -0.87 4.11 6.71
N GLY A 91 -1.91 4.35 5.91
CA GLY A 91 -2.85 3.28 5.52
C GLY A 91 -2.27 2.39 4.42
N ALA A 92 -2.11 2.95 3.23
CA ALA A 92 -1.51 2.28 2.09
C ALA A 92 -0.44 3.17 1.45
N TYR A 93 0.57 2.54 0.86
CA TYR A 93 1.60 3.18 0.05
C TYR A 93 1.77 2.38 -1.23
N VAL A 94 1.71 3.07 -2.37
CA VAL A 94 1.92 2.48 -3.69
C VAL A 94 3.17 3.11 -4.29
N ASP A 95 4.20 2.30 -4.51
CA ASP A 95 5.44 2.74 -5.14
C ASP A 95 5.54 2.18 -6.56
N GLY A 96 5.39 3.06 -7.55
CA GLY A 96 5.56 2.68 -8.96
C GLY A 96 7.01 2.50 -9.38
N GLY A 97 7.99 2.97 -8.59
CA GLY A 97 9.40 3.02 -8.94
C GLY A 97 9.65 3.56 -10.35
N SER A 98 10.56 2.93 -11.10
CA SER A 98 10.82 3.24 -12.51
C SER A 98 9.66 2.90 -13.48
N TYR A 99 8.60 2.27 -12.98
CA TYR A 99 7.43 1.83 -13.74
C TYR A 99 6.18 2.67 -13.43
N ALA A 100 6.37 3.84 -12.81
CA ALA A 100 5.28 4.77 -12.54
C ALA A 100 4.45 5.02 -13.81
N ASN A 101 3.12 4.90 -13.69
CA ASN A 101 2.13 5.03 -14.77
C ASN A 101 1.97 3.84 -15.73
N LYS A 102 2.59 2.69 -15.48
CA LYS A 102 2.43 1.50 -16.34
C LYS A 102 1.37 0.53 -15.84
N GLY A 103 1.33 0.30 -14.53
CA GLY A 103 0.21 -0.33 -13.84
C GLY A 103 -0.83 0.68 -13.38
N ARG A 104 -2.10 0.25 -13.22
CA ARG A 104 -3.17 1.08 -12.63
C ARG A 104 -3.57 0.49 -11.28
N VAL A 105 -3.62 1.33 -10.25
CA VAL A 105 -4.06 0.93 -8.91
C VAL A 105 -5.35 1.65 -8.57
N PHE A 106 -6.38 0.88 -8.26
CA PHE A 106 -7.70 1.38 -7.88
C PHE A 106 -7.98 1.04 -6.41
N PHE A 107 -8.43 2.03 -5.65
CA PHE A 107 -9.01 1.83 -4.32
C PHE A 107 -10.52 2.05 -4.42
N GLU A 108 -11.30 1.00 -4.20
CA GLU A 108 -12.74 1.00 -4.36
C GLU A 108 -13.39 0.66 -3.01
N SER A 109 -14.33 1.49 -2.54
CA SER A 109 -15.03 1.24 -1.26
C SER A 109 -14.08 0.97 -0.07
N CYS A 110 -12.87 1.52 -0.10
CA CYS A 110 -11.90 1.36 0.99
C CYS A 110 -12.10 2.44 2.05
N SER A 111 -11.94 2.06 3.31
CA SER A 111 -12.02 2.98 4.45
C SER A 111 -10.63 3.24 5.00
N PHE A 112 -10.24 4.51 5.15
CA PHE A 112 -8.99 4.93 5.78
C PHE A 112 -9.30 5.70 7.06
N ILE A 113 -9.07 5.08 8.21
CA ILE A 113 -9.54 5.54 9.52
C ILE A 113 -8.34 5.75 10.44
N THR A 114 -8.18 6.96 11.00
CA THR A 114 -7.20 7.25 12.08
C THR A 114 -5.77 6.76 11.82
N ASN A 115 -5.29 6.83 10.59
CA ASN A 115 -3.89 6.51 10.24
C ASN A 115 -3.03 7.79 10.36
N GLY A 116 -1.78 7.73 10.86
CA GLY A 116 -1.06 8.97 11.19
C GLY A 116 0.48 8.97 11.09
N CYS A 117 1.03 10.17 10.84
CA CYS A 117 2.43 10.55 11.05
C CYS A 117 2.55 11.72 12.02
N PRO A 118 3.63 11.76 12.81
CA PRO A 118 4.09 12.98 13.44
C PRO A 118 4.70 14.02 12.47
N ASP A 119 5.37 13.60 11.38
CA ASP A 119 6.30 14.45 10.61
C ASP A 119 6.11 14.44 9.06
N ALA A 120 4.89 14.30 8.54
CA ALA A 120 4.68 14.19 7.09
C ALA A 120 4.98 15.52 6.35
N GLU A 121 6.16 15.67 5.75
CA GLU A 121 6.37 16.68 4.71
C GLU A 121 5.55 16.32 3.46
N GLU A 122 4.71 17.26 3.02
CA GLU A 122 3.72 17.19 1.93
C GLU A 122 4.31 17.01 0.51
N THR A 123 5.47 16.38 0.36
CA THR A 123 6.18 16.31 -0.93
C THR A 123 6.26 14.88 -1.48
N MET A 124 5.33 14.51 -2.37
CA MET A 124 5.63 13.83 -3.66
C MET A 124 4.36 13.52 -4.48
N GLN A 125 4.23 14.24 -5.59
CA GLN A 125 3.11 14.28 -6.55
C GLN A 125 2.88 13.03 -7.42
N THR A 126 3.43 11.85 -7.08
CA THR A 126 3.27 10.63 -7.90
C THR A 126 2.75 9.41 -7.14
N SER A 127 2.49 9.54 -5.83
CA SER A 127 1.97 8.46 -4.98
C SER A 127 0.64 8.89 -4.36
N PHE A 128 -0.33 7.97 -4.32
CA PHE A 128 -1.54 8.19 -3.54
C PHE A 128 -1.20 7.99 -2.06
N GLN A 129 -1.01 9.08 -1.32
CA GLN A 129 -0.91 9.08 0.13
C GLN A 129 -2.25 9.53 0.72
N SER A 130 -3.01 8.59 1.29
CA SER A 130 -4.16 8.89 2.14
C SER A 130 -3.66 9.13 3.57
N CYS A 131 -3.14 10.33 3.81
CA CYS A 131 -2.82 10.83 5.15
C CYS A 131 -3.93 11.82 5.50
N CYS A 132 -4.95 11.34 6.20
CA CYS A 132 -6.16 12.10 6.56
C CYS A 132 -7.13 12.33 5.39
N LEU A 133 -8.34 11.77 5.51
CA LEU A 133 -9.55 12.45 5.07
C LEU A 133 -10.04 13.32 6.23
#